data_AF-A0A960MS93-F1
#
_entry.id   AF-A0A960MS93-F1
#
_cell.length_a   1.000
_cell.length_b   1.000
_cell.length_c   1.000
_cell.angle_alpha   90.00
_cell.angle_beta   90.00
_cell.angle_gamma   90.00
#
_symmetry.space_group_name_H-M   'P 1'
#
loop_
_entity.id
_entity.type
_entity.pdbx_description
1 polymer ?
#
loop_
_entity_poly.entity_id
_entity_poly.type
_entity_poly.pdbx_seq_one_letter_code
_entity_poly.pdbx_strand_id
1 'polypeptide(L)' 'TSFGGITTVFFTGSFLIEYIFDINGIGLFGYKSLLDRDYLSVMAIMTIGAFLLMLGNILSDILVALVDPRVRFE' A
#
# COMPACT_ATOMS: atom_id res chain seq x y z
N THR A 1 3.36 -16.36 -0.72
CA THR A 1 3.65 -15.20 -1.63
C THR A 1 2.45 -14.71 -2.45
N SER A 2 1.40 -15.51 -2.70
CA SER A 2 0.26 -15.09 -3.57
C SER A 2 -0.59 -13.94 -3.00
N PHE A 3 -0.92 -13.97 -1.70
CA PHE A 3 -1.86 -12.99 -1.08
C PHE A 3 -1.29 -11.57 -0.94
N GLY A 4 0.00 -11.41 -0.58
CA GLY A 4 0.67 -10.11 -0.56
C GLY A 4 0.72 -9.43 -1.94
N GLY A 5 0.89 -10.22 -3.00
CA GLY A 5 0.85 -9.73 -4.38
C GLY A 5 -0.52 -9.15 -4.76
N ILE A 6 -1.60 -9.85 -4.39
CA ILE A 6 -2.98 -9.40 -4.67
C ILE A 6 -3.27 -8.09 -3.92
N THR A 7 -2.85 -7.98 -2.65
CA THR A 7 -3.03 -6.75 -1.84
C THR A 7 -2.30 -5.55 -2.45
N THR A 8 -1.10 -5.78 -3.00
CA THR A 8 -0.31 -4.74 -3.69
C THR A 8 -0.99 -4.26 -4.97
N VAL A 9 -1.59 -5.19 -5.74
CA VAL A 9 -2.33 -4.87 -6.96
C VAL A 9 -3.60 -4.06 -6.65
N PHE A 10 -4.33 -4.38 -5.57
CA PHE A 10 -5.49 -3.59 -5.15
C PHE A 10 -5.12 -2.16 -4.76
N PHE A 11 -4.05 -1.97 -4.00
CA PHE A 11 -3.55 -0.63 -3.64
C PHE A 11 -3.15 0.18 -4.87
N THR A 12 -2.45 -0.45 -5.82
CA THR A 12 -2.03 0.19 -7.08
C THR A 12 -3.24 0.54 -7.97
N GLY A 13 -4.26 -0.32 -7.99
CA GLY A 13 -5.52 -0.06 -8.69
C GLY A 13 -6.30 1.11 -8.11
N SER A 14 -6.35 1.24 -6.77
CA SER A 14 -7.01 2.36 -6.09
C SER A 14 -6.41 3.71 -6.50
N PHE A 15 -5.08 3.80 -6.59
CA PHE A 15 -4.39 5.01 -7.02
C PHE A 15 -4.82 5.49 -8.41
N LEU A 16 -4.97 4.56 -9.36
CA LEU A 16 -5.33 4.86 -10.73
C LEU A 16 -6.79 5.33 -10.84
N ILE A 17 -7.69 4.76 -10.02
CA ILE A 17 -9.09 5.17 -9.94
C ILE A 17 -9.20 6.56 -9.29
N GLU A 18 -8.45 6.83 -8.21
CA GLU A 18 -8.40 8.15 -7.56
C GLU A 18 -7.99 9.26 -8.55
N TYR A 19 -7.01 8.99 -9.41
CA TYR A 19 -6.53 9.93 -10.41
C TYR A 19 -7.55 10.18 -11.53
N ILE A 20 -8.18 9.13 -12.08
CA ILE A 20 -9.12 9.28 -13.21
C ILE A 20 -10.43 9.96 -12.79
N PHE A 21 -10.92 9.66 -11.58
CA PHE A 21 -12.21 10.17 -11.09
C PHE A 21 -12.09 11.44 -10.22
N ASP A 22 -10.90 12.01 -10.07
CA ASP A 22 -10.60 13.18 -9.23
C ASP A 22 -11.16 13.04 -7.80
N ILE A 23 -11.04 11.82 -7.25
CA ILE A 23 -11.48 11.52 -5.89
C ILE A 23 -10.38 12.00 -4.94
N ASN A 24 -10.77 12.77 -3.91
CA ASN A 24 -9.86 13.26 -2.87
C ASN A 24 -9.29 12.11 -2.02
N GLY A 25 -8.30 11.40 -2.57
CA GLY A 25 -7.58 10.31 -1.92
C GLY A 25 -6.12 10.64 -1.68
N ILE A 26 -5.45 9.74 -0.94
CA ILE A 26 -4.03 9.85 -0.58
C ILE A 26 -3.11 9.81 -1.81
N GLY A 27 -3.51 9.12 -2.88
CA GLY A 27 -2.78 9.08 -4.14
C GLY A 27 -2.84 10.39 -4.91
N LEU A 28 -4.05 10.92 -5.08
CA LEU A 28 -4.27 12.21 -5.74
C LEU A 28 -3.60 13.36 -4.95
N PHE A 29 -3.69 13.34 -3.62
CA PHE A 29 -3.06 14.32 -2.75
C PHE A 29 -1.53 14.31 -2.92
N GLY A 30 -0.91 13.13 -2.98
CA GLY A 30 0.53 13.00 -3.24
C GLY A 30 0.96 13.48 -4.61
N TYR A 31 0.15 13.21 -5.65
CA TYR A 31 0.40 13.73 -7.00
C TYR A 31 0.35 15.27 -7.03
N LYS A 32 -0.63 15.86 -6.37
CA LYS A 32 -0.80 17.32 -6.29
C LYS A 32 0.33 17.99 -5.51
N SER A 33 0.76 17.42 -4.38
CA SER A 33 1.94 17.89 -3.64
C SER A 33 3.23 17.83 -4.47
N LEU A 34 3.34 16.88 -5.40
CA LEU A 34 4.47 16.76 -6.31
C LEU A 34 4.48 17.91 -7.34
N LEU A 35 3.31 18.30 -7.83
CA LEU A 35 3.14 19.46 -8.74
C LEU A 35 3.43 20.78 -8.03
N ASP A 36 2.95 20.94 -6.79
CA ASP A 36 3.16 22.13 -5.96
C ASP A 36 4.59 22.19 -5.34
N ARG A 37 5.45 21.20 -5.64
CA ARG A 37 6.82 21.04 -5.13
C ARG A 37 6.91 21.05 -3.60
N ASP A 38 5.86 20.58 -2.95
CA ASP A 38 5.82 20.49 -1.50
C ASP A 38 6.46 19.18 -1.03
N TYR A 39 7.80 19.20 -0.97
CA TYR A 39 8.62 18.02 -0.69
C TYR A 39 8.27 17.34 0.65
N LEU A 40 7.83 18.10 1.65
CA LEU A 40 7.47 17.56 2.96
C LEU A 40 6.24 16.65 2.86
N SER A 41 5.22 17.11 2.14
CA SER A 41 3.96 16.39 1.90
C SER A 41 4.20 15.12 1.08
N VAL A 42 5.05 15.20 0.04
CA VAL A 42 5.43 14.03 -0.77
C VAL A 42 6.15 12.97 0.07
N MET A 43 7.14 13.38 0.88
CA MET A 43 7.90 12.45 1.74
C MET A 43 7.03 11.81 2.81
N ALA A 44 6.05 12.54 3.36
CA ALA A 44 5.10 12.00 4.32
C ALA A 44 4.25 10.86 3.71
N ILE A 45 3.73 11.08 2.50
CA ILE A 45 2.89 10.10 1.80
C ILE A 45 3.71 8.88 1.38
N MET A 46 4.94 9.07 0.91
CA MET A 46 5.84 7.95 0.61
C MET A 46 6.14 7.11 1.85
N THR A 47 6.36 7.75 2.99
CA THR A 47 6.63 7.06 4.26
C THR A 47 5.41 6.27 4.75
N ILE A 48 4.22 6.87 4.68
CA ILE A 48 2.95 6.19 5.00
C ILE A 48 2.70 5.01 4.04
N GLY A 49 2.96 5.19 2.75
CA GLY A 49 2.85 4.14 1.75
C GLY A 49 3.80 2.96 2.01
N ALA A 50 5.06 3.25 2.35
CA ALA A 50 6.04 2.22 2.71
C ALA A 50 5.63 1.49 4.01
N PHE A 51 5.10 2.20 4.99
CA PHE A 51 4.59 1.61 6.24
C PHE A 51 3.38 0.70 5.98
N LEU A 52 2.43 1.12 5.14
CA LEU A 52 1.28 0.32 4.72
C LEU A 52 1.71 -0.95 3.96
N LEU A 53 2.71 -0.84 3.08
CA LEU A 53 3.31 -2.00 2.40
C LEU A 53 3.94 -2.98 3.39
N MET A 54 4.69 -2.47 4.37
CA MET A 54 5.28 -3.29 5.43
C MET A 54 4.18 -4.00 6.25
N LEU A 55 3.11 -3.28 6.62
CA LEU A 55 1.95 -3.87 7.29
C LEU A 55 1.27 -4.92 6.42
N GLY A 56 1.09 -4.67 5.12
CA GLY A 56 0.53 -5.64 4.18
C GLY A 56 1.36 -6.92 4.08
N ASN A 57 2.69 -6.79 4.12
CA ASN A 57 3.60 -7.94 4.14
C ASN A 57 3.49 -8.71 5.46
N ILE A 58 3.48 -8.03 6.61
CA ILE A 58 3.28 -8.68 7.92
C ILE A 58 1.92 -9.39 7.99
N LEU A 59 0.86 -8.75 7.50
CA LEU A 59 -0.47 -9.36 7.43
C LEU A 59 -0.47 -10.58 6.51
N SER A 60 0.22 -10.51 5.36
CA SER A 60 0.39 -11.66 4.47
C SER A 60 1.13 -12.80 5.17
N ASP A 61 2.17 -12.52 5.97
CA ASP A 61 2.90 -13.54 6.72
C ASP A 61 2.03 -14.17 7.81
N ILE A 62 1.25 -13.37 8.54
CA ILE A 62 0.30 -13.85 9.55
C ILE A 62 -0.81 -14.69 8.91
N LEU A 63 -1.38 -14.24 7.78
CA LEU A 63 -2.40 -14.98 7.06
C LEU A 63 -1.88 -16.32 6.55
N VAL A 64 -0.64 -16.36 6.06
CA VAL A 64 0.01 -17.61 5.67
C VAL A 64 0.23 -18.52 6.88
N ALA A 65 0.70 -17.99 8.02
CA ALA A 65 0.88 -18.76 9.24
C ALA A 65 -0.44 -19.30 9.82
N LEU A 66 -1.56 -18.60 9.62
CA LEU A 66 -2.89 -19.01 10.09
C LEU A 66 -3.56 -20.03 9.14
N VAL A 67 -3.45 -19.81 7.83
CA VAL A 67 -4.05 -20.67 6.80
C VAL A 67 -3.30 -22.00 6.68
N ASP A 68 -1.99 -22.01 6.97
CA ASP A 68 -1.17 -23.21 6.88
C ASP A 68 -0.65 -23.65 8.27
N PRO A 69 -1.40 -24.50 9.02
CA PRO A 69 -1.00 -24.97 10.35
C PRO A 69 0.24 -25.88 10.34
N ARG A 70 0.83 -26.16 9.17
CA ARG A 70 2.09 -26.92 9.01
C ARG A 70 3.35 -26.06 9.13
N VAL A 71 3.25 -24.74 9.14
CA VAL A 71 4.41 -23.82 9.31
C VAL A 71 4.82 -23.69 10.79
N ARG A 72 4.15 -24.41 11.70
CA ARG A 72 4.53 -24.51 13.11
C ARG A 72 5.58 -25.61 13.30
N PHE A 73 6.85 -25.20 13.18
CA PHE A 73 8.07 -25.88 13.62
C PHE A 73 8.44 -27.22 12.96
N GLU A 74 9.49 -27.20 12.13
CA GLU A 74 10.85 -27.39 12.68
C GLU A 74 11.49 -26.02 12.96
#